data_AF-A0A538FI62-F1
#
_entry.id   AF-A0A538FI62-F1
#
_cell.length_a   1.000
_cell.length_b   1.000
_cell.length_c   1.000
_cell.angle_alpha   90.00
_cell.angle_beta   90.00
_cell.angle_gamma   90.00
#
_symmetry.space_group_name_H-M   'P 1'
#
loop_
_entity.id
_entity.type
_entity.pdbx_description
1 polymer ?
#
loop_
_entity_poly.entity_id
_entity_poly.type
_entity_poly.pdbx_seq_one_letter_code
_entity_poly.pdbx_strand_id
1 'polypeptide(L)'
;MKITVIGKGNVGGGLAERWEKAGHEVTRLGRDGGDASDADAVLVAVPSAAIADALEKVSGLDGKIVIDATNVFGDRNEQFESLAQEVKSIVGGPVAKAFNANFANQYDRIDEQRVRPSNLYAAEDGAREVTEQLIGDAGYEPVSAGGLENARALEDHLGLLMAINRGGLGPFLYRYAKAGEL
;
A
#
# COMPACT_ATOMS: atom_id res chain seq x y z
N MET A 1 -10.67 -5.59 -11.76
CA MET A 1 -9.63 -6.66 -11.75
C MET A 1 -9.77 -7.50 -10.50
N LYS A 2 -9.12 -8.66 -10.44
CA LYS A 2 -9.05 -9.54 -9.27
C LYS A 2 -7.89 -9.12 -8.38
N ILE A 3 -8.18 -8.78 -7.12
CA ILE A 3 -7.19 -8.31 -6.16
C ILE A 3 -7.15 -9.26 -4.97
N THR A 4 -5.97 -9.75 -4.61
CA THR A 4 -5.79 -10.46 -3.34
C THR A 4 -5.21 -9.52 -2.29
N VAL A 5 -5.85 -9.40 -1.14
CA VAL A 5 -5.40 -8.59 -0.02
C VAL A 5 -4.92 -9.48 1.11
N ILE A 6 -3.63 -9.40 1.43
CA ILE A 6 -3.00 -10.11 2.54
C ILE A 6 -2.98 -9.19 3.75
N GLY A 7 -3.81 -9.52 4.75
CA GLY A 7 -4.01 -8.70 5.95
C GLY A 7 -5.39 -8.03 5.97
N LYS A 8 -6.23 -8.43 6.93
CA LYS A 8 -7.62 -7.96 7.10
C LYS A 8 -7.78 -6.83 8.13
N GLY A 9 -6.68 -6.16 8.47
CA GLY A 9 -6.69 -5.04 9.41
C GLY A 9 -7.27 -3.76 8.79
N ASN A 10 -7.13 -2.63 9.49
CA ASN A 10 -7.71 -1.35 9.04
C ASN A 10 -7.26 -0.95 7.62
N VAL A 11 -5.97 -1.12 7.29
CA VAL A 11 -5.43 -0.77 5.97
C VAL A 11 -5.98 -1.72 4.90
N GLY A 12 -5.69 -3.02 4.99
CA GLY A 12 -6.09 -3.98 3.97
C GLY A 12 -7.60 -4.15 3.85
N GLY A 13 -8.33 -4.24 4.98
CA GLY A 13 -9.79 -4.31 4.99
C GLY A 13 -10.43 -3.07 4.38
N GLY A 14 -9.98 -1.88 4.77
CA GLY A 14 -10.49 -0.63 4.25
C GLY A 14 -10.20 -0.43 2.76
N LEU A 15 -8.98 -0.71 2.29
CA LEU A 15 -8.67 -0.65 0.85
C LEU A 15 -9.47 -1.68 0.05
N ALA A 16 -9.65 -2.88 0.58
CA ALA A 16 -10.50 -3.88 -0.05
C ALA A 16 -11.94 -3.39 -0.22
N GLU A 17 -12.52 -2.73 0.78
CA GLU A 17 -13.86 -2.12 0.67
C GLU A 17 -13.92 -1.01 -0.40
N ARG A 18 -12.86 -0.19 -0.51
CA ARG A 18 -12.81 0.85 -1.55
C ARG A 18 -12.73 0.24 -2.95
N TRP A 19 -11.90 -0.77 -3.15
CA TRP A 19 -11.79 -1.46 -4.44
C TRP A 19 -13.05 -2.25 -4.79
N GLU A 20 -13.74 -2.87 -3.83
CA GLU A 20 -15.06 -3.47 -4.07
C GLU A 20 -16.07 -2.42 -4.54
N LYS A 21 -16.11 -1.24 -3.92
CA LYS A 21 -16.96 -0.12 -4.35
C LYS A 21 -16.61 0.38 -5.76
N ALA A 22 -15.34 0.31 -6.16
CA ALA A 22 -14.88 0.62 -7.51
C ALA A 22 -15.10 -0.53 -8.53
N GLY A 23 -15.70 -1.65 -8.11
CA GLY A 23 -16.08 -2.75 -9.01
C GLY A 23 -15.02 -3.84 -9.20
N HIS A 24 -14.03 -3.90 -8.31
CA HIS A 24 -13.03 -4.98 -8.31
C HIS A 24 -13.54 -6.22 -7.56
N GLU A 25 -13.03 -7.39 -7.95
CA GLU A 25 -13.25 -8.63 -7.21
C GLU A 25 -12.10 -8.78 -6.19
N VAL A 26 -12.41 -8.81 -4.89
CA VAL A 26 -11.39 -8.80 -3.85
C VAL A 26 -11.41 -10.05 -2.98
N THR A 27 -10.31 -10.80 -2.99
CA THR A 27 -10.06 -11.92 -2.07
C THR A 27 -9.28 -11.42 -0.87
N ARG A 28 -9.83 -11.57 0.34
CA ARG A 28 -9.17 -11.17 1.59
C ARG A 28 -8.56 -12.37 2.30
N LEU A 29 -7.25 -12.38 2.49
CA LEU A 29 -6.48 -13.43 3.18
C LEU A 29 -6.07 -13.00 4.58
N GLY A 30 -6.24 -13.92 5.53
CA GLY A 30 -5.98 -13.72 6.96
C GLY A 30 -4.67 -14.36 7.40
N ARG A 31 -4.52 -14.61 8.70
CA ARG A 31 -3.31 -15.23 9.27
C ARG A 31 -3.09 -16.68 8.83
N ASP A 32 -4.16 -17.33 8.38
CA ASP A 32 -4.15 -18.72 7.90
C ASP A 32 -3.62 -18.84 6.45
N GLY A 33 -3.33 -17.72 5.78
CA GLY A 33 -2.86 -17.73 4.40
C GLY A 33 -3.98 -17.92 3.37
N GLY A 34 -3.62 -18.48 2.21
CA GLY A 34 -4.55 -18.75 1.11
C GLY A 34 -3.88 -18.83 -0.26
N ASP A 35 -4.64 -18.57 -1.31
CA ASP A 35 -4.17 -18.63 -2.69
C ASP A 35 -4.36 -17.29 -3.41
N ALA A 36 -3.31 -16.84 -4.09
CA ALA A 36 -3.29 -15.62 -4.91
C ALA A 36 -3.16 -15.93 -6.41
N SER A 37 -3.25 -17.20 -6.83
CA SER A 37 -3.04 -17.61 -8.23
C SER A 37 -3.95 -16.89 -9.23
N ASP A 38 -5.20 -16.62 -8.85
CA ASP A 38 -6.18 -15.92 -9.70
C ASP A 38 -6.08 -14.38 -9.63
N ALA A 39 -5.19 -13.82 -8.81
CA ALA A 39 -5.08 -12.38 -8.65
C ALA A 39 -4.34 -11.72 -9.82
N ASP A 40 -4.88 -10.60 -10.29
CA ASP A 40 -4.18 -9.67 -11.20
C ASP A 40 -3.15 -8.83 -10.43
N ALA A 41 -3.46 -8.49 -9.17
CA ALA A 41 -2.60 -7.74 -8.25
C ALA A 41 -2.77 -8.21 -6.80
N VAL A 42 -1.72 -8.05 -5.99
CA VAL A 42 -1.74 -8.39 -4.57
C VAL A 42 -1.41 -7.17 -3.71
N LEU A 43 -2.19 -6.90 -2.67
CA LEU A 43 -1.85 -5.94 -1.62
C LEU A 43 -1.27 -6.68 -0.41
N VAL A 44 -0.11 -6.24 0.07
CA VAL A 44 0.48 -6.69 1.34
C VAL A 44 0.27 -5.62 2.39
N ALA A 45 -0.58 -5.90 3.38
CA ALA A 45 -0.99 -4.97 4.43
C ALA A 45 -0.91 -5.63 5.82
N VAL A 46 0.26 -6.18 6.14
CA VAL A 46 0.57 -6.85 7.41
C VAL A 46 1.55 -6.03 8.25
N PRO A 47 1.68 -6.28 9.57
CA PRO A 47 2.78 -5.72 10.35
C PRO A 47 4.15 -6.11 9.76
N SER A 48 5.15 -5.21 9.81
CA SER A 48 6.46 -5.46 9.19
C SER A 48 7.12 -6.77 9.66
N ALA A 49 7.05 -7.07 10.96
CA ALA A 49 7.59 -8.31 11.52
C ALA A 49 6.91 -9.60 11.03
N ALA A 50 5.76 -9.49 10.34
CA ALA A 50 4.98 -10.62 9.85
C ALA A 50 5.08 -10.79 8.33
N ILE A 51 5.88 -9.99 7.61
CA ILE A 51 5.96 -10.05 6.14
C ILE A 51 6.33 -11.47 5.67
N ALA A 52 7.47 -12.01 6.14
CA ALA A 52 7.94 -13.32 5.73
C ALA A 52 6.92 -14.44 6.03
N ASP A 53 6.46 -14.52 7.29
CA ASP A 53 5.49 -15.54 7.74
C ASP A 53 4.13 -15.43 7.01
N ALA A 54 3.67 -14.22 6.70
CA ALA A 54 2.42 -14.03 5.98
C ALA A 54 2.53 -14.44 4.51
N LEU A 55 3.64 -14.09 3.84
CA LEU A 55 3.85 -14.43 2.43
C LEU A 55 4.16 -15.92 2.23
N GLU A 56 4.87 -16.57 3.17
CA GLU A 56 5.12 -18.02 3.12
C GLU A 56 3.82 -18.85 3.13
N LYS A 57 2.77 -18.35 3.78
CA LYS A 57 1.46 -19.02 3.88
C LYS A 57 0.55 -18.80 2.67
N VAL A 58 0.98 -18.04 1.67
CA VAL A 58 0.16 -17.71 0.50
C VAL A 58 0.78 -18.31 -0.76
N SER A 59 0.03 -19.20 -1.43
CA SER A 59 0.43 -19.76 -2.72
C SER A 59 0.15 -18.79 -3.87
N GLY A 60 0.82 -18.99 -5.01
CA GLY A 60 0.52 -18.27 -6.25
C GLY A 60 1.04 -16.83 -6.31
N LEU A 61 2.00 -16.47 -5.44
CA LEU A 61 2.62 -15.14 -5.42
C LEU A 61 3.74 -14.94 -6.45
N ASP A 62 4.35 -16.03 -6.92
CA ASP A 62 5.51 -15.95 -7.81
C ASP A 62 5.18 -15.17 -9.09
N GLY A 63 5.97 -14.13 -9.35
CA GLY A 63 5.80 -13.24 -10.51
C GLY A 63 4.61 -12.28 -10.44
N LYS A 64 3.83 -12.26 -9.36
CA LYS A 64 2.68 -11.35 -9.23
C LYS A 64 3.10 -9.89 -9.07
N ILE A 65 2.24 -8.98 -9.54
CA ILE A 65 2.35 -7.56 -9.24
C ILE A 65 1.91 -7.35 -7.79
N VAL A 66 2.77 -6.74 -6.97
CA VAL A 66 2.52 -6.55 -5.55
C VAL A 66 2.59 -5.08 -5.16
N ILE A 67 1.59 -4.62 -4.43
CA ILE A 67 1.58 -3.34 -3.74
C ILE A 67 1.87 -3.60 -2.25
N ASP A 68 3.01 -3.12 -1.78
CA ASP A 68 3.41 -3.13 -0.38
C ASP A 68 2.92 -1.87 0.34
N ALA A 69 2.02 -2.07 1.31
CA ALA A 69 1.50 -1.03 2.20
C ALA A 69 2.01 -1.16 3.64
N THR A 70 3.03 -2.00 3.86
CA THR A 70 3.60 -2.22 5.19
C THR A 70 4.30 -0.97 5.72
N ASN A 71 4.38 -0.87 7.05
CA ASN A 71 5.09 0.19 7.75
C ASN A 71 5.98 -0.44 8.82
N VAL A 72 7.12 0.18 9.09
CA VAL A 72 8.06 -0.28 10.12
C VAL A 72 7.45 0.00 11.50
N PHE A 73 7.04 -1.06 12.18
CA PHE A 73 6.63 -1.03 13.57
C PHE A 73 7.59 -1.90 14.39
N GLY A 74 8.49 -1.26 15.12
CA GLY A 74 9.60 -1.93 15.81
C GLY A 74 10.88 -1.85 14.98
N ASP A 75 11.66 -2.94 15.00
CA ASP A 75 12.91 -3.02 14.28
C ASP A 75 12.69 -3.28 12.79
N ARG A 76 13.64 -2.82 11.99
CA ARG A 76 13.70 -3.02 10.55
C ARG A 76 14.64 -4.19 10.24
N ASN A 77 14.28 -4.99 9.24
CA ASN A 77 15.20 -5.96 8.68
C ASN A 77 16.24 -5.27 7.79
N GLU A 78 17.41 -4.96 8.35
CA GLU A 78 18.50 -4.26 7.64
C GLU A 78 19.24 -5.13 6.60
N GLN A 79 18.78 -6.37 6.35
CA GLN A 79 19.23 -7.16 5.20
C GLN A 79 18.68 -6.63 3.87
N PHE A 80 17.61 -5.84 3.93
CA PHE A 80 16.97 -5.23 2.78
C PHE A 80 16.99 -3.71 2.89
N GLU A 81 17.09 -3.03 1.75
CA GLU A 81 17.11 -1.57 1.68
C GLU A 81 15.77 -0.93 2.17
N SER A 82 14.64 -1.65 2.01
CA SER A 82 13.28 -1.28 2.43
C SER A 82 12.40 -2.52 2.62
N LEU A 83 11.22 -2.37 3.26
CA LEU A 83 10.25 -3.47 3.41
C LEU A 83 9.70 -3.91 2.04
N ALA A 84 9.55 -2.98 1.09
CA ALA A 84 9.10 -3.33 -0.25
C ALA A 84 10.12 -4.21 -0.99
N GLN A 85 11.42 -4.03 -0.73
CA GLN A 85 12.47 -4.89 -1.28
C GLN A 85 12.53 -6.26 -0.58
N GLU A 86 12.19 -6.33 0.70
CA GLU A 86 11.96 -7.61 1.40
C GLU A 86 10.78 -8.36 0.76
N VAL A 87 9.64 -7.69 0.55
CA VAL A 87 8.47 -8.27 -0.15
C VAL A 87 8.87 -8.76 -1.54
N LYS A 88 9.59 -7.94 -2.32
CA LYS A 88 10.09 -8.30 -3.65
C LYS A 88 10.93 -9.58 -3.65
N SER A 89 11.80 -9.74 -2.66
CA SER A 89 12.67 -10.92 -2.54
C SER A 89 11.91 -12.24 -2.37
N ILE A 90 10.67 -12.17 -1.90
CA ILE A 90 9.80 -13.33 -1.65
C ILE A 90 8.88 -13.59 -2.85
N VAL A 91 8.30 -12.54 -3.44
CA VAL A 91 7.26 -12.68 -4.48
C VAL A 91 7.82 -12.77 -5.90
N GLY A 92 9.06 -12.35 -6.14
CA GLY A 92 9.75 -12.46 -7.43
C GLY A 92 9.20 -11.58 -8.58
N GLY A 93 7.99 -11.05 -8.46
CA GLY A 93 7.35 -10.14 -9.42
C GLY A 93 7.59 -8.65 -9.14
N PRO A 94 7.04 -7.77 -9.99
CA PRO A 94 7.17 -6.31 -9.84
C PRO A 94 6.49 -5.80 -8.57
N VAL A 95 7.18 -4.94 -7.82
CA VAL A 95 6.66 -4.37 -6.57
C VAL A 95 6.49 -2.86 -6.64
N ALA A 96 5.49 -2.34 -5.93
CA ALA A 96 5.34 -0.94 -5.59
C ALA A 96 5.17 -0.74 -4.08
N LYS A 97 5.72 0.34 -3.54
CA LYS A 97 5.41 0.88 -2.20
C LYS A 97 4.29 1.91 -2.33
N ALA A 98 3.14 1.71 -1.70
CA ALA A 98 2.03 2.66 -1.74
C ALA A 98 1.14 2.53 -0.49
N PHE A 99 0.24 3.49 -0.27
CA PHE A 99 -0.75 3.51 0.82
C PHE A 99 -0.21 3.55 2.26
N ASN A 100 1.08 3.31 2.47
CA ASN A 100 1.73 3.33 3.78
C ASN A 100 1.62 4.70 4.49
N ALA A 101 1.55 5.77 3.69
CA ALA A 101 1.46 7.16 4.14
C ALA A 101 0.02 7.66 4.37
N ASN A 102 -1.00 6.79 4.33
CA ASN A 102 -2.40 7.18 4.53
C ASN A 102 -2.99 6.58 5.81
N PHE A 103 -3.75 7.38 6.56
CA PHE A 103 -4.43 6.92 7.78
C PHE A 103 -5.69 6.15 7.43
N ALA A 104 -5.72 4.84 7.73
CA ALA A 104 -6.86 3.99 7.39
C ALA A 104 -8.21 4.45 7.99
N ASN A 105 -8.20 5.09 9.17
CA ASN A 105 -9.41 5.64 9.77
C ASN A 105 -9.95 6.90 9.04
N GLN A 106 -9.26 7.38 8.00
CA GLN A 106 -9.71 8.46 7.13
C GLN A 106 -10.27 7.96 5.80
N TYR A 107 -10.27 6.65 5.53
CA TYR A 107 -10.73 6.14 4.24
C TYR A 107 -12.18 6.52 3.93
N ASP A 108 -13.09 6.43 4.90
CA ASP A 108 -14.50 6.81 4.70
C ASP A 108 -14.71 8.31 4.47
N ARG A 109 -13.68 9.12 4.70
CA ARG A 109 -13.69 10.58 4.51
C ARG A 109 -13.10 11.03 3.17
N ILE A 110 -12.52 10.11 2.38
CA ILE A 110 -11.86 10.45 1.11
C ILE A 110 -12.85 11.12 0.15
N ASP A 111 -14.05 10.54 -0.01
CA ASP A 111 -15.04 11.03 -0.99
C ASP A 111 -15.73 12.32 -0.53
N GLU A 112 -15.54 12.73 0.72
CA GLU A 112 -16.03 14.01 1.25
C GLU A 112 -15.14 15.19 0.82
N GLN A 113 -13.94 14.90 0.28
CA GLN A 113 -12.98 15.94 -0.08
C GLN A 113 -13.34 16.60 -1.41
N ARG A 114 -13.29 17.94 -1.44
CA ARG A 114 -13.50 18.73 -2.67
C ARG A 114 -12.53 18.35 -3.79
N VAL A 115 -11.31 17.98 -3.42
CA VAL A 115 -10.25 17.54 -4.33
C VAL A 115 -9.68 16.24 -3.79
N ARG A 116 -9.37 15.29 -4.67
CA ARG A 116 -8.79 14.00 -4.25
C ARG A 116 -7.51 14.21 -3.44
N PRO A 117 -7.40 13.59 -2.25
CA PRO A 117 -6.15 13.58 -1.52
C PRO A 117 -5.09 12.79 -2.29
N SER A 118 -3.82 13.07 -2.04
CA SER A 118 -2.70 12.36 -2.66
C SER A 118 -2.44 11.01 -1.99
N ASN A 119 -1.97 10.07 -2.79
CA ASN A 119 -1.31 8.87 -2.31
C ASN A 119 0.07 8.78 -2.97
N LEU A 120 1.11 8.92 -2.14
CA LEU A 120 2.49 8.76 -2.59
C LEU A 120 2.77 7.29 -2.92
N TYR A 121 3.52 7.04 -3.99
CA TYR A 121 3.96 5.70 -4.33
C TYR A 121 5.34 5.68 -4.99
N ALA A 122 6.07 4.58 -4.84
CA ALA A 122 7.31 4.29 -5.56
C ALA A 122 7.16 2.90 -6.20
N ALA A 123 7.41 2.75 -7.50
CA ALA A 123 7.09 1.50 -8.20
C ALA A 123 8.13 1.12 -9.26
N GLU A 124 8.38 -0.18 -9.36
CA GLU A 124 9.01 -0.75 -10.55
C GLU A 124 8.13 -0.54 -11.78
N ASP A 125 8.74 -0.46 -12.97
CA ASP A 125 8.01 -0.19 -14.21
C ASP A 125 6.88 -1.20 -14.46
N GLY A 126 7.09 -2.48 -14.13
CA GLY A 126 6.08 -3.53 -14.25
C GLY A 126 4.91 -3.45 -13.25
N ALA A 127 4.99 -2.60 -12.23
CA ALA A 127 3.94 -2.39 -11.23
C ALA A 127 3.26 -1.01 -11.34
N ARG A 128 3.83 -0.07 -12.10
CA ARG A 128 3.42 1.34 -12.09
C ARG A 128 1.97 1.54 -12.49
N GLU A 129 1.56 1.07 -13.67
CA GLU A 129 0.21 1.31 -14.20
C GLU A 129 -0.88 0.73 -13.29
N VAL A 130 -0.69 -0.51 -12.82
CA VAL A 130 -1.61 -1.17 -11.88
C VAL A 130 -1.67 -0.41 -10.56
N THR A 131 -0.53 0.08 -10.07
CA THR A 131 -0.48 0.86 -8.82
C THR A 131 -1.23 2.17 -8.96
N GLU A 132 -1.02 2.93 -10.05
CA GLU A 132 -1.73 4.19 -10.31
C GLU A 132 -3.23 3.97 -10.45
N GLN A 133 -3.63 2.92 -11.16
CA GLN A 133 -5.03 2.54 -11.28
C GLN A 133 -5.64 2.24 -9.90
N LEU A 134 -5.03 1.35 -9.12
CA LEU A 134 -5.57 0.96 -7.82
C LEU A 134 -5.57 2.12 -6.80
N ILE A 135 -4.64 3.06 -6.91
CA ILE A 135 -4.69 4.32 -6.15
C ILE A 135 -5.91 5.16 -6.55
N GLY A 136 -6.13 5.34 -7.85
CA GLY A 136 -7.26 6.08 -8.38
C GLY A 136 -8.61 5.46 -8.00
N ASP A 137 -8.71 4.14 -8.10
CA ASP A 137 -9.89 3.36 -7.76
C ASP A 137 -10.17 3.35 -6.24
N ALA A 138 -9.14 3.55 -5.41
CA ALA A 138 -9.31 3.80 -3.97
C ALA A 138 -9.76 5.25 -3.64
N GLY A 139 -9.85 6.13 -4.63
CA GLY A 139 -10.32 7.52 -4.48
C GLY A 139 -9.21 8.57 -4.32
N TYR A 140 -7.95 8.18 -4.48
CA TYR A 140 -6.80 9.07 -4.32
C TYR A 140 -6.27 9.60 -5.67
N GLU A 141 -5.42 10.62 -5.60
CA GLU A 141 -4.57 11.07 -6.70
C GLU A 141 -3.18 10.41 -6.57
N PRO A 142 -2.71 9.62 -7.56
CA PRO A 142 -1.39 9.02 -7.51
C PRO A 142 -0.29 10.05 -7.67
N VAL A 143 0.70 10.02 -6.78
CA VAL A 143 1.89 10.88 -6.86
C VAL A 143 3.14 10.01 -6.81
N SER A 144 3.85 9.93 -7.94
CA SER A 144 5.05 9.11 -8.07
C SER A 144 6.25 9.72 -7.35
N ALA A 145 6.95 8.89 -6.58
CA ALA A 145 8.27 9.14 -6.03
C ALA A 145 9.39 8.48 -6.86
N GLY A 146 9.08 7.96 -8.05
CA GLY A 146 10.03 7.27 -8.91
C GLY A 146 10.05 5.75 -8.70
N GLY A 147 11.23 5.14 -8.87
CA GLY A 147 11.43 3.71 -8.76
C GLY A 147 11.47 3.19 -7.32
N LEU A 148 11.51 1.85 -7.18
CA LEU A 148 11.44 1.16 -5.89
C LEU A 148 12.60 1.52 -4.94
N GLU A 149 13.72 2.03 -5.45
CA GLU A 149 14.82 2.58 -4.67
C GLU A 149 14.38 3.71 -3.70
N ASN A 150 13.25 4.36 -3.98
CA ASN A 150 12.68 5.41 -3.12
C ASN A 150 11.69 4.89 -2.06
N ALA A 151 11.44 3.58 -2.00
CA ALA A 151 10.52 2.97 -1.02
C ALA A 151 10.93 3.28 0.43
N ARG A 152 12.24 3.28 0.73
CA ARG A 152 12.78 3.64 2.04
C ARG A 152 12.36 5.03 2.48
N ALA A 153 12.37 6.00 1.56
CA ALA A 153 11.98 7.38 1.87
C ALA A 153 10.48 7.48 2.24
N LEU A 154 9.62 6.71 1.56
CA LEU A 154 8.20 6.63 1.90
C LEU A 154 7.95 5.96 3.26
N GLU A 155 8.75 4.96 3.61
CA GLU A 155 8.68 4.31 4.93
C GLU A 155 9.11 5.27 6.05
N ASP A 156 10.22 5.98 5.85
CA ASP A 156 10.73 6.94 6.83
C ASP A 156 9.81 8.17 6.97
N HIS A 157 9.05 8.51 5.91
CA HIS A 157 8.03 9.56 5.93
C HIS A 157 6.95 9.34 7.00
N LEU A 158 6.68 8.08 7.38
CA LEU A 158 5.72 7.75 8.44
C LEU A 158 6.04 8.47 9.76
N GLY A 159 7.32 8.63 10.09
CA GLY A 159 7.75 9.31 11.32
C GLY A 159 7.24 10.75 11.38
N LEU A 160 7.31 11.47 10.26
CA LEU A 160 6.80 12.83 10.13
C LEU A 160 5.28 12.88 10.24
N LEU A 161 4.56 11.99 9.55
CA LEU A 161 3.10 11.92 9.60
C LEU A 161 2.59 11.66 11.03
N MET A 162 3.25 10.75 11.74
CA MET A 162 2.94 10.43 13.14
C MET A 162 3.29 11.58 14.09
N ALA A 163 4.31 12.37 13.79
CA ALA A 163 4.63 13.57 14.55
C ALA A 163 3.56 14.66 14.35
N ILE A 164 3.11 14.91 13.11
CA ILE A 164 2.03 15.86 12.81
C ILE A 164 0.72 15.45 13.49
N ASN A 165 0.34 14.18 13.38
CA ASN A 165 -0.85 13.63 14.03
C ASN A 165 -0.82 13.88 15.55
N ARG A 166 0.29 13.53 16.22
CA ARG A 166 0.48 13.73 17.66
C ARG A 166 0.71 15.19 18.07
N GLY A 167 1.07 16.04 17.12
CA GLY A 167 1.25 17.49 17.29
C GLY A 167 -0.06 18.27 17.38
N GLY A 168 -1.21 17.61 17.24
CA GLY A 168 -2.54 18.19 17.48
C GLY A 168 -3.44 18.26 16.25
N LEU A 169 -2.95 17.94 15.04
CA LEU A 169 -3.79 17.90 13.84
C LEU A 169 -4.77 16.71 13.87
N GLY A 170 -4.41 15.62 14.55
CA GLY A 170 -5.11 14.34 14.43
C GLY A 170 -4.78 13.63 13.11
N PRO A 171 -5.44 12.50 12.79
CA PRO A 171 -5.31 11.83 11.50
C PRO A 171 -5.83 12.74 10.39
N PHE A 172 -5.13 12.76 9.26
CA PHE A 172 -5.39 13.72 8.19
C PHE A 172 -5.27 13.10 6.80
N LEU A 173 -5.84 13.81 5.83
CA LEU A 173 -5.59 13.64 4.41
C LEU A 173 -4.67 14.77 3.94
N TYR A 174 -3.85 14.53 2.94
CA TYR A 174 -2.90 15.51 2.40
C TYR A 174 -2.98 15.56 0.88
N ARG A 175 -2.44 16.62 0.27
CA ARG A 175 -2.35 16.76 -1.19
C ARG A 175 -1.01 17.39 -1.58
N TYR A 176 -0.32 16.75 -2.51
CA TYR A 176 0.82 17.29 -3.25
C TYR A 176 0.29 17.72 -4.62
N ALA A 177 0.45 19.00 -4.94
CA ALA A 177 -0.06 19.58 -6.18
C ALA A 177 0.92 20.61 -6.73
N LYS A 178 0.83 20.88 -8.04
CA LYS A 178 1.57 22.00 -8.66
C LYS A 178 1.05 23.33 -8.12
N ALA A 179 1.86 24.38 -8.26
CA ALA A 179 1.43 25.72 -7.93
C ALA A 179 0.16 26.09 -8.71
N GLY A 180 -0.91 26.44 -7.99
CA GLY A 180 -2.23 26.75 -8.56
C GLY A 180 -3.24 25.58 -8.56
N GLU A 181 -2.86 24.38 -8.11
CA GLU A 181 -3.73 23.17 -8.12
C GLU A 181 -4.06 22.64 -6.69
N LEU A 182 -3.92 23.51 -5.68
CA LEU A 182 -4.19 23.24 -4.25
C LEU A 182 -5.66 23.43 -3.87
#